data_AF-A0A7S2VME0-F1
#
_entry.id   AF-A0A7S2VME0-F1
#
_cell.length_a   1.000
_cell.length_b   1.000
_cell.length_c   1.000
_cell.angle_alpha   90.00
_cell.angle_beta   90.00
_cell.angle_gamma   90.00
#
_symmetry.space_group_name_H-M   'P 1'
#
loop_
_entity.id
_entity.type
_entity.pdbx_description
1 polymer ?
#
loop_
_entity_poly.entity_id
_entity_poly.type
_entity_poly.pdbx_seq_one_letter_code
_entity_poly.pdbx_strand_id
1 'polypeptide(L)'
;SLHDALPICTTQALCGAVEEGTAYVSPNKYATIQRIPTASLCCEKCQADINCGAWTLDTATQLCSLMGREPDFSVPTAVRQPNAVAGLPHRALAPRGTLYCVALMQPGSYEIGLLQMQVGLKISMFACEESKVYSNTEIELVPGLRTGVIESDLRCGMGGDSGTALNTGIFIAFWKSVIDDGRFRFNEWTVKVDPDAVFFPDRLKAHLQLHADGPAGVYLNNCKYGLHGPIEVFSTKAMETYAAHYQQCQQKLWFAASHWGEDMYMDQCLQKVLKVKRDDEFSLICEDHCDCPTFRACNTGAVTFHPFKTQAGYRQCMASAGVALPA
;
A
#
# COMPACT_ATOMS: atom_id res chain seq x y z
N SER A 1 -16.34 -5.35 55.12
CA SER A 1 -17.15 -5.83 53.98
C SER A 1 -16.65 -5.12 52.75
N LEU A 2 -16.24 -5.89 51.74
CA LEU A 2 -15.36 -5.48 50.65
C LEU A 2 -15.85 -4.25 49.89
N HIS A 3 -14.97 -3.25 49.80
CA HIS A 3 -14.92 -2.31 48.69
C HIS A 3 -14.22 -3.03 47.53
N ASP A 4 -14.94 -3.34 46.45
CA ASP A 4 -14.39 -3.81 45.18
C ASP A 4 -15.40 -3.45 44.08
N ALA A 5 -15.06 -3.01 42.89
CA ALA A 5 -13.91 -2.32 42.34
C ALA A 5 -14.52 -1.62 41.12
N LEU A 6 -14.21 -0.34 40.88
CA LEU A 6 -14.60 0.31 39.62
C LEU A 6 -14.05 -0.52 38.46
N PRO A 7 -14.83 -0.77 37.38
CA PRO A 7 -14.35 -1.58 36.27
C PRO A 7 -13.06 -0.96 35.72
N ILE A 8 -12.01 -1.77 35.73
CA ILE A 8 -10.71 -1.47 35.12
C ILE A 8 -10.98 -0.97 33.71
N CYS A 9 -10.43 0.20 33.37
CA CYS A 9 -10.56 0.88 32.09
C CYS A 9 -10.65 -0.09 30.90
N THR A 10 -11.86 -0.40 30.45
CA THR A 10 -12.07 -1.07 29.16
C THR A 10 -11.97 0.00 28.09
N THR A 11 -10.75 0.32 27.66
CA THR A 11 -10.56 0.91 26.35
C THR A 11 -10.98 -0.16 25.33
N GLN A 12 -11.97 0.14 24.47
CA GLN A 12 -12.21 -0.70 23.30
C GLN A 12 -10.90 -0.71 22.51
N ALA A 13 -10.24 -1.87 22.44
CA ALA A 13 -9.04 -1.98 21.62
C ALA A 13 -9.45 -1.71 20.17
N LEU A 14 -8.79 -0.75 19.54
CA LEU A 14 -8.88 -0.55 18.10
C LEU A 14 -8.11 -1.69 17.43
N CYS A 15 -8.81 -2.78 17.17
CA CYS A 15 -8.31 -3.88 16.36
C CYS A 15 -8.62 -3.62 14.90
N GLY A 16 -7.72 -4.06 14.01
CA GLY A 16 -7.83 -3.87 12.58
C GLY A 16 -8.84 -4.83 11.97
N ALA A 17 -8.49 -5.43 10.83
CA ALA A 17 -9.27 -6.55 10.31
C ALA A 17 -9.21 -7.73 11.30
N VAL A 18 -10.39 -8.21 11.71
CA VAL A 18 -10.58 -9.37 12.59
C VAL A 18 -11.49 -10.37 11.89
N GLU A 19 -11.09 -11.64 11.91
CA GLU A 19 -11.79 -12.75 11.28
C GLU A 19 -12.14 -13.82 12.32
N GLU A 20 -13.44 -14.12 12.44
CA GLU A 20 -13.93 -15.21 13.29
C GLU A 20 -13.94 -16.54 12.53
N GLY A 21 -13.64 -17.64 13.24
CA GLY A 21 -13.57 -18.97 12.65
C GLY A 21 -12.33 -19.20 11.77
N THR A 22 -11.33 -18.33 11.89
CA THR A 22 -10.08 -18.34 11.12
C THR A 22 -8.90 -18.34 12.07
N ALA A 23 -7.88 -19.14 11.74
CA ALA A 23 -6.55 -19.08 12.32
C ALA A 23 -5.54 -18.65 11.25
N TYR A 24 -4.73 -17.65 11.58
CA TYR A 24 -3.52 -17.34 10.82
C TYR A 24 -2.40 -18.26 11.28
N VAL A 25 -1.75 -18.90 10.31
CA VAL A 25 -0.57 -19.73 10.52
C VAL A 25 0.58 -19.19 9.67
N SER A 26 1.74 -19.07 10.30
CA SER A 26 2.95 -18.57 9.67
C SER A 26 4.18 -19.26 10.28
N PRO A 27 5.21 -19.56 9.46
CA PRO A 27 6.50 -20.04 9.97
C PRO A 27 7.20 -19.01 10.86
N ASN A 28 6.85 -17.72 10.73
CA ASN A 28 7.39 -16.62 11.54
C ASN A 28 6.63 -16.40 12.84
N LYS A 29 5.90 -17.41 13.35
CA LYS A 29 5.34 -17.35 14.71
C LYS A 29 6.47 -17.25 15.73
N TYR A 30 6.52 -16.14 16.46
CA TYR A 30 7.59 -15.87 17.41
C TYR A 30 7.14 -15.86 18.88
N ALA A 31 5.84 -15.77 19.15
CA ALA A 31 5.32 -15.84 20.51
C ALA A 31 4.01 -16.62 20.62
N THR A 32 3.79 -17.23 21.79
CA THR A 32 2.50 -17.78 22.20
C THR A 32 2.24 -17.35 23.65
N ILE A 33 1.24 -16.51 23.84
CA ILE A 33 0.88 -15.91 25.11
C ILE A 33 -0.33 -16.67 25.67
N GLN A 34 -0.21 -17.13 26.91
CA GLN A 34 -1.26 -17.90 27.58
C GLN A 34 -2.24 -17.01 28.32
N ARG A 35 -3.44 -17.55 28.59
CA ARG A 35 -4.49 -16.91 29.43
C ARG A 35 -4.97 -15.58 28.85
N ILE A 36 -5.11 -15.53 27.52
CA ILE A 36 -5.69 -14.38 26.83
C ILE A 36 -7.19 -14.64 26.66
N PRO A 37 -8.08 -13.95 27.40
CA PRO A 37 -9.50 -14.30 27.47
C PRO A 37 -10.30 -13.76 26.28
N THR A 38 -9.78 -12.77 25.56
CA THR A 38 -10.50 -12.07 24.49
C THR A 38 -9.61 -11.77 23.29
N ALA A 39 -10.20 -11.75 22.10
CA ALA A 39 -9.51 -11.41 20.86
C ALA A 39 -8.93 -10.00 20.91
N SER A 40 -9.67 -9.07 21.51
CA SER A 40 -9.25 -7.69 21.83
C SER A 40 -7.91 -7.66 22.57
N LEU A 41 -7.72 -8.49 23.60
CA LEU A 41 -6.47 -8.51 24.34
C LEU A 41 -5.33 -9.14 23.53
N CYS A 42 -5.60 -10.19 22.73
CA CYS A 42 -4.58 -10.79 21.85
C CYS A 42 -4.08 -9.78 20.81
N CYS A 43 -5.02 -9.05 20.21
CA CYS A 43 -4.77 -7.94 19.32
C CYS A 43 -3.93 -6.83 19.96
N GLU A 44 -4.22 -6.39 21.20
CA GLU A 44 -3.39 -5.42 21.92
C GLU A 44 -1.94 -5.90 22.10
N LYS A 45 -1.73 -7.20 22.36
CA LYS A 45 -0.36 -7.76 22.44
C LYS A 45 0.37 -7.67 21.11
N CYS A 46 -0.32 -7.92 20.00
CA CYS A 46 0.24 -7.77 18.67
C CYS A 46 0.51 -6.29 18.34
N GLN A 47 -0.41 -5.39 18.68
CA GLN A 47 -0.25 -3.94 18.46
C GLN A 47 0.93 -3.35 19.24
N ALA A 48 1.22 -3.88 20.44
CA ALA A 48 2.34 -3.44 21.26
C ALA A 48 3.72 -3.83 20.67
N ASP A 49 3.76 -4.71 19.66
CA ASP A 49 4.99 -5.16 19.04
C ASP A 49 5.03 -4.75 17.55
N ILE A 50 5.96 -3.84 17.23
CA ILE A 50 6.19 -3.34 15.88
C ILE A 50 6.62 -4.44 14.89
N ASN A 51 6.98 -5.63 15.35
CA ASN A 51 7.32 -6.76 14.49
C ASN A 51 6.13 -7.69 14.27
N CYS A 52 5.05 -7.56 15.05
CA CYS A 52 3.86 -8.37 14.85
C CYS A 52 3.20 -7.99 13.52
N GLY A 53 3.08 -8.98 12.63
CA GLY A 53 2.37 -8.89 11.36
C GLY A 53 0.97 -9.49 11.43
N ALA A 54 0.71 -10.38 12.40
CA ALA A 54 -0.58 -11.02 12.58
C ALA A 54 -0.71 -11.71 13.94
N TRP A 55 -1.93 -12.00 14.34
CA TRP A 55 -2.23 -12.71 15.57
C TRP A 55 -3.38 -13.71 15.39
N THR A 56 -3.43 -14.71 16.27
CA THR A 56 -4.54 -15.66 16.36
C THR A 56 -4.78 -16.03 17.81
N LEU A 57 -6.02 -15.83 18.26
CA LEU A 57 -6.51 -16.32 19.53
C LEU A 57 -7.28 -17.62 19.30
N ASP A 58 -6.83 -18.71 19.91
CA ASP A 58 -7.66 -19.89 20.14
C ASP A 58 -8.53 -19.65 21.39
N THR A 59 -9.84 -19.51 21.19
CA THR A 59 -10.80 -19.15 22.25
C THR A 59 -11.06 -20.30 23.22
N ALA A 60 -10.84 -21.55 22.80
CA ALA A 60 -11.02 -22.72 23.64
C ALA A 60 -9.87 -22.90 24.63
N THR A 61 -8.64 -22.61 24.20
CA THR A 61 -7.42 -22.77 24.99
C THR A 61 -6.89 -21.46 25.60
N GLN A 62 -7.44 -20.32 25.17
CA GLN A 62 -6.98 -18.98 25.56
C GLN A 62 -5.50 -18.72 25.21
N LEU A 63 -5.04 -19.31 24.10
CA LEU A 63 -3.69 -19.15 23.57
C LEU A 63 -3.69 -18.12 22.45
N CYS A 64 -2.90 -17.06 22.63
CA CYS A 64 -2.68 -16.02 21.64
C CYS A 64 -1.34 -16.24 20.94
N SER A 65 -1.36 -16.58 19.65
CA SER A 65 -0.16 -16.70 18.82
C SER A 65 0.14 -15.37 18.14
N LEU A 66 1.38 -14.88 18.24
CA LEU A 66 1.87 -13.70 17.52
C LEU A 66 2.85 -14.13 16.43
N MET A 67 2.66 -13.57 15.24
CA MET A 67 3.42 -13.88 14.03
C MET A 67 4.09 -12.64 13.49
N GLY A 68 5.33 -12.80 13.04
CA GLY A 68 6.11 -11.74 12.41
C GLY A 68 5.54 -11.37 11.04
N ARG A 69 6.12 -10.34 10.42
CA ARG A 69 5.87 -10.07 8.99
C ARG A 69 6.63 -11.10 8.16
N GLU A 70 6.01 -11.60 7.10
CA GLU A 70 6.71 -12.45 6.13
C GLU A 70 7.77 -11.63 5.38
N PRO A 71 8.92 -12.23 4.98
CA PRO A 71 9.97 -11.53 4.25
C PRO A 71 9.53 -10.91 2.92
N ASP A 72 8.53 -11.52 2.28
CA ASP A 72 7.88 -11.04 1.06
C ASP A 72 6.65 -10.15 1.34
N PHE A 73 6.43 -9.81 2.62
CA PHE A 73 5.28 -9.06 3.12
C PHE A 73 3.92 -9.71 2.79
N SER A 74 3.86 -11.02 2.53
CA SER A 74 2.59 -11.73 2.39
C SER A 74 1.81 -11.74 3.72
N VAL A 75 0.48 -11.85 3.62
CA VAL A 75 -0.37 -12.17 4.78
C VAL A 75 -0.12 -13.63 5.19
N PRO A 76 -0.14 -13.94 6.50
CA PRO A 76 -0.07 -15.33 6.93
C PRO A 76 -1.16 -16.18 6.30
N THR A 77 -0.89 -17.47 6.15
CA THR A 77 -1.87 -18.40 5.61
C THR A 77 -3.09 -18.46 6.52
N ALA A 78 -4.27 -18.15 5.97
CA ALA A 78 -5.55 -18.29 6.65
C ALA A 78 -6.07 -19.72 6.56
N VAL A 79 -6.40 -20.31 7.71
CA VAL A 79 -6.94 -21.67 7.82
C VAL A 79 -8.25 -21.61 8.61
N ARG A 80 -9.27 -22.33 8.13
CA ARG A 80 -10.55 -22.41 8.83
C ARG A 80 -10.40 -23.15 10.16
N GLN A 81 -10.67 -22.47 11.27
CA GLN A 81 -10.64 -23.01 12.63
C GLN A 81 -11.79 -22.38 13.45
N PRO A 82 -12.90 -23.10 13.70
CA PRO A 82 -14.10 -22.52 14.32
C PRO A 82 -13.90 -21.84 15.67
N ASN A 83 -12.95 -22.33 16.48
CA ASN A 83 -12.64 -21.77 17.79
C ASN A 83 -11.47 -20.77 17.75
N ALA A 84 -11.17 -20.20 16.59
CA ALA A 84 -10.13 -19.22 16.43
C ALA A 84 -10.70 -17.87 16.01
N VAL A 85 -10.09 -16.81 16.54
CA VAL A 85 -10.27 -15.45 16.06
C VAL A 85 -8.89 -14.96 15.66
N ALA A 86 -8.71 -14.61 14.40
CA ALA A 86 -7.47 -14.11 13.87
C ALA A 86 -7.60 -12.64 13.48
N GLY A 87 -6.47 -11.96 13.41
CA GLY A 87 -6.50 -10.58 12.97
C GLY A 87 -5.12 -10.04 12.64
N LEU A 88 -5.18 -8.88 12.01
CA LEU A 88 -4.03 -8.09 11.63
C LEU A 88 -3.91 -6.93 12.62
N PRO A 89 -2.72 -6.61 13.16
CA PRO A 89 -2.55 -5.44 14.03
C PRO A 89 -2.99 -4.14 13.35
N HIS A 90 -3.75 -3.31 14.06
CA HIS A 90 -4.01 -1.94 13.65
C HIS A 90 -2.95 -1.04 14.28
N ARG A 91 -2.11 -0.39 13.48
CA ARG A 91 -0.99 0.37 14.02
C ARG A 91 -1.36 1.83 14.29
N ALA A 92 -2.32 2.05 15.19
CA ALA A 92 -2.66 3.40 15.65
C ALA A 92 -1.49 4.14 16.33
N LEU A 93 -0.44 3.41 16.74
CA LEU A 93 0.79 3.93 17.35
C LEU A 93 2.02 3.88 16.40
N ALA A 94 1.84 3.54 15.11
CA ALA A 94 2.93 3.71 14.15
C ALA A 94 3.37 5.19 14.10
N PRO A 95 4.64 5.48 13.79
CA PRO A 95 5.05 6.85 13.49
C PRO A 95 4.09 7.45 12.47
N ARG A 96 3.64 8.70 12.69
CA ARG A 96 2.79 9.38 11.70
C ARG A 96 3.50 9.40 10.35
N GLY A 97 2.77 9.09 9.29
CA GLY A 97 3.24 9.03 7.91
C GLY A 97 3.88 7.70 7.50
N THR A 98 3.61 6.57 8.17
CA THR A 98 4.08 5.27 7.66
C THR A 98 3.48 4.95 6.28
N LEU A 99 4.31 4.38 5.41
CA LEU A 99 4.00 4.15 4.00
C LEU A 99 4.05 2.66 3.65
N TYR A 100 3.00 2.19 2.98
CA TYR A 100 2.99 0.94 2.23
C TYR A 100 3.13 1.24 0.74
N CYS A 101 4.26 0.90 0.15
CA CYS A 101 4.57 1.22 -1.24
C CYS A 101 4.38 0.01 -2.15
N VAL A 102 3.52 0.15 -3.16
CA VAL A 102 3.19 -0.91 -4.10
C VAL A 102 3.56 -0.52 -5.52
N ALA A 103 3.99 -1.48 -6.33
CA ALA A 103 4.27 -1.27 -7.74
C ALA A 103 3.73 -2.42 -8.56
N LEU A 104 3.26 -2.13 -9.77
CA LEU A 104 3.00 -3.13 -10.79
C LEU A 104 4.20 -3.18 -11.74
N MET A 105 4.71 -4.38 -12.00
CA MET A 105 5.85 -4.62 -12.86
C MET A 105 5.47 -5.51 -14.03
N GLN A 106 5.86 -5.10 -15.24
CA GLN A 106 5.77 -5.87 -16.46
C GLN A 106 6.99 -6.83 -16.59
N PRO A 107 6.79 -8.16 -16.68
CA PRO A 107 7.87 -9.10 -16.94
C PRO A 107 8.59 -8.84 -18.26
N GLY A 108 9.89 -9.17 -18.29
CA GLY A 108 10.72 -9.02 -19.49
C GLY A 108 10.97 -7.58 -19.93
N SER A 109 10.64 -6.59 -19.10
CA SER A 109 10.86 -5.17 -19.35
C SER A 109 12.11 -4.64 -18.62
N TYR A 110 12.45 -3.37 -18.88
CA TYR A 110 13.53 -2.66 -18.16
C TYR A 110 13.23 -2.45 -16.67
N GLU A 111 11.96 -2.59 -16.26
CA GLU A 111 11.49 -2.35 -14.90
C GLU A 111 12.08 -3.33 -13.90
N ILE A 112 12.35 -4.58 -14.30
CA ILE A 112 13.02 -5.58 -13.45
C ILE A 112 14.35 -5.04 -12.96
N GLY A 113 15.17 -4.51 -13.87
CA GLY A 113 16.48 -3.95 -13.53
C GLY A 113 16.39 -2.69 -12.67
N LEU A 114 15.35 -1.87 -12.86
CA LEU A 114 15.10 -0.71 -12.01
C LEU A 114 14.74 -1.14 -10.59
N LEU A 115 13.79 -2.06 -10.43
CA LEU A 115 13.36 -2.55 -9.12
C LEU A 115 14.48 -3.28 -8.38
N GLN A 116 15.26 -4.12 -9.07
CA GLN A 116 16.44 -4.77 -8.49
C GLN A 116 17.45 -3.76 -7.93
N MET A 117 17.72 -2.69 -8.66
CA MET A 117 18.60 -1.61 -8.23
C MET A 117 18.00 -0.84 -7.04
N GLN A 118 16.70 -0.53 -7.07
CA GLN A 118 16.03 0.15 -5.97
C GLN A 118 16.05 -0.68 -4.67
N VAL A 119 15.81 -2.00 -4.74
CA VAL A 119 15.93 -2.92 -3.58
C VAL A 119 17.35 -2.95 -3.05
N GLY A 120 18.34 -3.17 -3.94
CA GLY A 120 19.74 -3.31 -3.56
C GLY A 120 20.30 -2.05 -2.88
N LEU A 121 19.81 -0.88 -3.26
CA LEU A 121 20.20 0.41 -2.68
C LEU A 121 19.28 0.87 -1.53
N LYS A 122 18.16 0.18 -1.27
CA LYS A 122 17.10 0.58 -0.33
C LYS A 122 16.64 2.02 -0.55
N ILE A 123 16.33 2.36 -1.80
CA ILE A 123 15.85 3.68 -2.22
C ILE A 123 14.44 3.59 -2.80
N SER A 124 13.82 4.76 -3.03
CA SER A 124 12.49 4.85 -3.65
C SER A 124 11.45 4.04 -2.87
N MET A 125 10.62 3.24 -3.54
CA MET A 125 9.57 2.45 -2.92
C MET A 125 10.10 1.48 -1.84
N PHE A 126 11.37 1.08 -1.91
CA PHE A 126 12.00 0.20 -0.91
C PHE A 126 12.61 0.93 0.29
N ALA A 127 12.46 2.26 0.34
CA ALA A 127 12.70 3.07 1.55
C ALA A 127 11.40 3.31 2.35
N CYS A 128 10.26 2.79 1.92
CA CYS A 128 9.02 2.77 2.69
C CYS A 128 9.06 1.73 3.82
N GLU A 129 8.17 1.84 4.80
CA GLU A 129 8.09 0.90 5.92
C GLU A 129 7.70 -0.51 5.48
N GLU A 130 6.86 -0.61 4.44
CA GLU A 130 6.56 -1.87 3.75
C GLU A 130 6.49 -1.63 2.25
N SER A 131 6.90 -2.64 1.48
CA SER A 131 6.89 -2.56 0.02
C SER A 131 6.47 -3.89 -0.59
N LYS A 132 5.69 -3.86 -1.67
CA LYS A 132 5.36 -5.07 -2.44
C LYS A 132 5.29 -4.79 -3.93
N VAL A 133 5.94 -5.65 -4.71
CA VAL A 133 5.85 -5.61 -6.17
C VAL A 133 4.87 -6.67 -6.62
N TYR A 134 4.01 -6.32 -7.57
CA TYR A 134 3.06 -7.22 -8.21
C TYR A 134 3.42 -7.40 -9.68
N SER A 135 3.04 -8.54 -10.24
CA SER A 135 3.19 -8.84 -11.66
C SER A 135 2.17 -9.90 -12.07
N ASN A 136 2.06 -10.25 -13.34
CA ASN A 136 1.21 -11.36 -13.77
C ASN A 136 1.89 -12.73 -13.68
N THR A 137 3.13 -12.77 -13.20
CA THR A 137 3.84 -14.02 -12.92
C THR A 137 4.71 -13.87 -11.68
N GLU A 138 5.01 -14.99 -11.02
CA GLU A 138 5.90 -14.99 -9.86
C GLU A 138 7.35 -14.83 -10.32
N ILE A 139 8.01 -13.76 -9.89
CA ILE A 139 9.38 -13.44 -10.21
C ILE A 139 10.11 -13.14 -8.91
N GLU A 140 11.23 -13.82 -8.69
CA GLU A 140 12.16 -13.48 -7.61
C GLU A 140 13.05 -12.31 -8.07
N LEU A 141 12.75 -11.10 -7.61
CA LEU A 141 13.49 -9.89 -7.97
C LEU A 141 14.91 -9.95 -7.41
N VAL A 142 15.01 -10.26 -6.13
CA VAL A 142 16.26 -10.53 -5.39
C VAL A 142 16.00 -11.70 -4.44
N PRO A 143 17.04 -12.35 -3.88
CA PRO A 143 16.86 -13.46 -2.97
C PRO A 143 15.89 -13.13 -1.83
N GLY A 144 14.78 -13.87 -1.74
CA GLY A 144 13.76 -13.69 -0.70
C GLY A 144 12.70 -12.63 -0.96
N LEU A 145 12.72 -11.93 -2.10
CA LEU A 145 11.66 -11.00 -2.52
C LEU A 145 11.03 -11.46 -3.84
N ARG A 146 9.80 -11.98 -3.74
CA ARG A 146 9.00 -12.42 -4.88
C ARG A 146 7.85 -11.47 -5.15
N THR A 147 7.44 -11.40 -6.41
CA THR A 147 6.25 -10.63 -6.81
C THR A 147 4.96 -11.31 -6.37
N GLY A 148 3.96 -10.50 -5.97
CA GLY A 148 2.58 -10.96 -5.88
C GLY A 148 1.99 -11.16 -7.28
N VAL A 149 1.26 -12.25 -7.50
CA VAL A 149 0.66 -12.56 -8.80
C VAL A 149 -0.73 -11.92 -8.92
N ILE A 150 -0.97 -11.20 -10.01
CA ILE A 150 -2.28 -10.63 -10.37
C ILE A 150 -2.90 -11.39 -11.53
N GLU A 151 -4.23 -11.47 -11.55
CA GLU A 151 -4.99 -12.09 -12.64
C GLU A 151 -5.14 -11.13 -13.83
N SER A 152 -4.08 -10.99 -14.64
CA SER A 152 -4.06 -10.15 -15.84
C SER A 152 -2.99 -10.63 -16.84
N ASP A 153 -3.13 -10.35 -18.13
CA ASP A 153 -2.08 -10.61 -19.13
C ASP A 153 -1.11 -9.43 -19.32
N LEU A 154 -1.35 -8.31 -18.62
CA LEU A 154 -0.63 -7.03 -18.69
C LEU A 154 -0.59 -6.40 -20.09
N ARG A 155 -1.47 -6.81 -21.01
CA ARG A 155 -1.52 -6.23 -22.36
C ARG A 155 -2.62 -5.18 -22.43
N CYS A 156 -2.28 -4.00 -22.93
CA CYS A 156 -3.24 -2.95 -23.21
C CYS A 156 -2.93 -2.25 -24.54
N GLY A 157 -3.95 -1.62 -25.12
CA GLY A 157 -3.79 -0.72 -26.25
C GLY A 157 -3.52 0.71 -25.80
N MET A 158 -3.13 1.57 -26.76
CA MET A 158 -3.12 3.02 -26.58
C MET A 158 -4.40 3.61 -27.19
N GLY A 159 -4.99 4.63 -26.58
CA GLY A 159 -6.20 5.27 -27.08
C GLY A 159 -6.98 6.00 -26.00
N GLY A 160 -8.31 5.98 -26.13
CA GLY A 160 -9.21 6.65 -25.18
C GLY A 160 -9.18 8.17 -25.29
N ASP A 161 -9.83 8.81 -24.32
CA ASP A 161 -10.11 10.25 -24.32
C ASP A 161 -8.82 11.09 -24.20
N SER A 162 -7.79 10.52 -23.55
CA SER A 162 -6.48 11.15 -23.33
C SER A 162 -5.39 10.65 -24.30
N GLY A 163 -5.67 9.65 -25.14
CA GLY A 163 -4.67 9.06 -26.05
C GLY A 163 -3.54 8.29 -25.33
N THR A 164 -3.78 7.82 -24.11
CA THR A 164 -2.82 7.12 -23.23
C THR A 164 -3.07 5.60 -23.19
N ALA A 165 -2.40 4.87 -22.29
CA ALA A 165 -2.59 3.43 -22.14
C ALA A 165 -3.98 3.11 -21.57
N LEU A 166 -4.71 2.18 -22.21
CA LEU A 166 -6.01 1.68 -21.75
C LEU A 166 -5.82 0.49 -20.80
N ASN A 167 -5.14 0.75 -19.69
CA ASN A 167 -4.69 -0.24 -18.71
C ASN A 167 -5.64 -0.39 -17.51
N THR A 168 -6.79 0.29 -17.47
CA THR A 168 -7.75 0.26 -16.35
C THR A 168 -8.06 -1.16 -15.86
N GLY A 169 -8.33 -2.11 -16.76
CA GLY A 169 -8.63 -3.50 -16.38
C GLY A 169 -7.47 -4.20 -15.67
N ILE A 170 -6.23 -3.92 -16.09
CA ILE A 170 -5.00 -4.41 -15.45
C ILE A 170 -4.91 -3.86 -14.03
N PHE A 171 -5.16 -2.57 -13.86
CA PHE A 171 -5.04 -1.92 -12.56
C PHE A 171 -6.19 -2.26 -11.60
N ILE A 172 -7.39 -2.59 -12.09
CA ILE A 172 -8.44 -3.20 -11.26
C ILE A 172 -7.96 -4.53 -10.67
N ALA A 173 -7.32 -5.39 -11.48
CA ALA A 173 -6.76 -6.66 -11.00
C ALA A 173 -5.61 -6.43 -10.00
N PHE A 174 -4.72 -5.48 -10.27
CA PHE A 174 -3.66 -5.05 -9.35
C PHE A 174 -4.22 -4.59 -8.00
N TRP A 175 -5.16 -3.64 -7.99
CA TRP A 175 -5.73 -3.13 -6.76
C TRP A 175 -6.53 -4.19 -6.01
N LYS A 176 -7.18 -5.12 -6.72
CA LYS A 176 -7.81 -6.28 -6.08
C LYS A 176 -6.78 -7.12 -5.32
N SER A 177 -5.63 -7.43 -5.91
CA SER A 177 -4.57 -8.17 -5.21
C SER A 177 -4.01 -7.38 -4.01
N VAL A 178 -3.86 -6.06 -4.12
CA VAL A 178 -3.47 -5.19 -2.98
C VAL A 178 -4.49 -5.25 -1.85
N ILE A 179 -5.79 -5.27 -2.19
CA ILE A 179 -6.89 -5.39 -1.23
C ILE A 179 -6.87 -6.76 -0.55
N ASP A 180 -6.77 -7.83 -1.34
CA ASP A 180 -6.78 -9.21 -0.87
C ASP A 180 -5.59 -9.47 0.07
N ASP A 181 -4.43 -8.89 -0.22
CA ASP A 181 -3.25 -8.94 0.65
C ASP A 181 -3.44 -8.20 1.98
N GLY A 182 -4.31 -7.19 2.04
CA GLY A 182 -4.67 -6.47 3.26
C GLY A 182 -3.56 -5.67 3.95
N ARG A 183 -2.32 -5.68 3.41
CA ARG A 183 -1.13 -5.07 4.01
C ARG A 183 -1.21 -3.57 4.21
N PHE A 184 -2.00 -2.90 3.37
CA PHE A 184 -2.23 -1.46 3.48
C PHE A 184 -2.75 -1.03 4.86
N ARG A 185 -3.41 -1.94 5.59
CA ARG A 185 -3.96 -1.67 6.94
C ARG A 185 -2.89 -1.49 8.02
N PHE A 186 -1.62 -1.82 7.73
CA PHE A 186 -0.50 -1.69 8.66
C PHE A 186 0.21 -0.34 8.62
N ASN A 187 -0.11 0.48 7.63
CA ASN A 187 0.52 1.77 7.40
C ASN A 187 -0.58 2.84 7.39
N GLU A 188 -0.21 4.11 7.54
CA GLU A 188 -1.19 5.21 7.47
C GLU A 188 -1.55 5.56 6.01
N TRP A 189 -0.62 5.30 5.09
CA TRP A 189 -0.76 5.64 3.68
C TRP A 189 -0.33 4.48 2.78
N THR A 190 -1.06 4.32 1.68
CA THR A 190 -0.68 3.44 0.57
C THR A 190 -0.24 4.29 -0.60
N VAL A 191 0.91 3.93 -1.19
CA VAL A 191 1.51 4.67 -2.30
C VAL A 191 1.73 3.69 -3.45
N LYS A 192 1.01 3.86 -4.55
CA LYS A 192 1.41 3.23 -5.81
C LYS A 192 2.53 4.05 -6.43
N VAL A 193 3.62 3.40 -6.82
CA VAL A 193 4.77 4.04 -7.48
C VAL A 193 5.13 3.23 -8.72
N ASP A 194 5.22 3.88 -9.87
CA ASP A 194 5.69 3.19 -11.08
C ASP A 194 7.18 2.84 -10.98
N PRO A 195 7.62 1.70 -11.55
CA PRO A 195 9.03 1.29 -11.46
C PRO A 195 10.05 2.31 -12.00
N ASP A 196 9.64 3.19 -12.92
CA ASP A 196 10.46 4.27 -13.50
C ASP A 196 10.14 5.67 -12.95
N ALA A 197 9.40 5.75 -11.85
CA ALA A 197 9.23 6.95 -11.06
C ALA A 197 10.33 7.06 -9.98
N VAL A 198 11.10 8.14 -10.00
CA VAL A 198 12.11 8.46 -8.98
C VAL A 198 11.40 9.08 -7.78
N PHE A 199 11.18 8.28 -6.74
CA PHE A 199 10.34 8.64 -5.60
C PHE A 199 11.15 8.87 -4.31
N PHE A 200 10.73 9.84 -3.51
CA PHE A 200 11.37 10.21 -2.23
C PHE A 200 10.37 10.09 -1.06
N PRO A 201 10.33 8.94 -0.35
CA PRO A 201 9.42 8.71 0.78
C PRO A 201 9.45 9.79 1.87
N ASP A 202 10.64 10.26 2.25
CA ASP A 202 10.78 11.26 3.31
C ASP A 202 10.23 12.62 2.90
N ARG A 203 10.31 12.97 1.61
CA ARG A 203 9.64 14.17 1.09
C ARG A 203 8.14 14.01 1.22
N LEU A 204 7.58 12.87 0.77
CA LEU A 204 6.14 12.59 0.87
C LEU A 204 5.63 12.76 2.30
N LYS A 205 6.31 12.15 3.28
CA LYS A 205 5.92 12.21 4.71
C LYS A 205 5.73 13.62 5.24
N ALA A 206 6.49 14.60 4.75
CA ALA A 206 6.33 16.00 5.12
C ALA A 206 5.01 16.59 4.61
N HIS A 207 4.60 16.24 3.38
CA HIS A 207 3.32 16.67 2.80
C HIS A 207 2.13 16.02 3.50
N LEU A 208 2.23 14.73 3.83
CA LEU A 208 1.13 13.98 4.45
C LEU A 208 0.62 14.59 5.76
N GLN A 209 1.47 15.30 6.51
CA GLN A 209 1.07 15.98 7.75
C GLN A 209 0.07 17.13 7.52
N LEU A 210 -0.05 17.62 6.27
CA LEU A 210 -0.95 18.72 5.89
C LEU A 210 -2.35 18.23 5.52
N HIS A 211 -2.54 16.92 5.37
CA HIS A 211 -3.78 16.33 4.89
C HIS A 211 -4.50 15.58 6.00
N ALA A 212 -5.65 16.12 6.42
CA ALA A 212 -6.54 15.45 7.35
C ALA A 212 -7.47 14.49 6.61
N ASP A 213 -7.64 13.31 7.20
CA ASP A 213 -8.50 12.26 6.69
C ASP A 213 -9.99 12.66 6.76
N GLY A 214 -10.77 12.23 5.77
CA GLY A 214 -12.23 12.42 5.73
C GLY A 214 -12.99 11.20 6.27
N PRO A 215 -14.33 11.27 6.40
CA PRO A 215 -15.14 10.13 6.85
C PRO A 215 -14.98 8.86 5.99
N ALA A 216 -14.73 9.04 4.69
CA ALA A 216 -14.48 8.00 3.70
C ALA A 216 -13.00 7.94 3.26
N GLY A 217 -12.12 8.64 3.97
CA GLY A 217 -10.71 8.75 3.64
C GLY A 217 -10.36 9.98 2.80
N VAL A 218 -9.07 10.11 2.47
CA VAL A 218 -8.51 11.12 1.56
C VAL A 218 -7.51 10.48 0.60
N TYR A 219 -7.46 11.01 -0.63
CA TYR A 219 -6.38 10.73 -1.58
C TYR A 219 -5.87 12.03 -2.19
N LEU A 220 -4.63 12.00 -2.64
CA LEU A 220 -3.93 13.21 -3.11
C LEU A 220 -3.96 13.28 -4.62
N ASN A 221 -4.53 14.36 -5.15
CA ASN A 221 -4.44 14.72 -6.54
C ASN A 221 -3.10 15.41 -6.81
N ASN A 222 -2.23 14.73 -7.54
CA ASN A 222 -0.84 15.13 -7.75
C ASN A 222 -0.65 16.12 -8.92
N CYS A 223 -1.65 16.34 -9.78
CA CYS A 223 -1.56 17.25 -10.91
C CYS A 223 -2.82 18.11 -11.07
N LYS A 224 -2.64 19.34 -11.56
CA LYS A 224 -3.76 20.25 -11.83
C LYS A 224 -4.69 19.76 -12.97
N TYR A 225 -4.24 18.81 -13.78
CA TYR A 225 -5.01 18.23 -14.88
C TYR A 225 -5.77 16.95 -14.49
N GLY A 226 -5.51 16.39 -13.31
CA GLY A 226 -6.08 15.12 -12.87
C GLY A 226 -5.09 14.36 -12.00
N LEU A 227 -5.53 13.22 -11.46
CA LEU A 227 -4.61 12.29 -10.82
C LEU A 227 -3.76 11.64 -11.92
N HIS A 228 -2.44 11.63 -11.76
CA HIS A 228 -1.52 11.02 -12.73
C HIS A 228 -0.89 9.74 -12.15
N GLY A 229 -0.79 8.70 -12.98
CA GLY A 229 -0.36 7.36 -12.61
C GLY A 229 1.01 7.18 -11.93
N PRO A 230 2.09 7.95 -12.23
CA PRO A 230 3.43 7.64 -11.72
C PRO A 230 3.55 7.56 -10.19
N ILE A 231 2.68 8.27 -9.48
CA ILE A 231 2.50 8.14 -8.04
C ILE A 231 1.03 8.36 -7.65
N GLU A 232 0.40 7.41 -6.98
CA GLU A 232 -0.95 7.57 -6.42
C GLU A 232 -0.91 7.36 -4.91
N VAL A 233 -1.44 8.32 -4.14
CA VAL A 233 -1.31 8.37 -2.68
C VAL A 233 -2.67 8.35 -2.01
N PHE A 234 -2.91 7.34 -1.18
CA PHE A 234 -4.19 7.08 -0.53
C PHE A 234 -4.02 6.95 0.98
N SER A 235 -4.87 7.58 1.78
CA SER A 235 -4.95 7.25 3.19
C SER A 235 -5.44 5.81 3.34
N THR A 236 -5.08 5.16 4.43
CA THR A 236 -5.56 3.80 4.71
C THR A 236 -7.09 3.76 4.70
N LYS A 237 -7.76 4.78 5.24
CA LYS A 237 -9.22 4.88 5.19
C LYS A 237 -9.79 4.91 3.78
N ALA A 238 -9.16 5.65 2.85
CA ALA A 238 -9.56 5.68 1.45
C ALA A 238 -9.44 4.28 0.82
N MET A 239 -8.36 3.56 1.13
CA MET A 239 -8.18 2.18 0.70
C MET A 239 -9.20 1.22 1.32
N GLU A 240 -9.62 1.41 2.58
CA GLU A 240 -10.71 0.61 3.18
C GLU A 240 -12.04 0.86 2.47
N THR A 241 -12.35 2.13 2.17
CA THR A 241 -13.56 2.50 1.45
C THR A 241 -13.56 1.92 0.04
N TYR A 242 -12.43 1.98 -0.65
CA TYR A 242 -12.27 1.34 -1.95
C TYR A 242 -12.43 -0.19 -1.85
N ALA A 243 -11.74 -0.85 -0.93
CA ALA A 243 -11.83 -2.29 -0.69
C ALA A 243 -13.28 -2.76 -0.47
N ALA A 244 -14.07 -2.01 0.29
CA ALA A 244 -15.46 -2.36 0.58
C ALA A 244 -16.41 -2.18 -0.62
N HIS A 245 -16.05 -1.34 -1.60
CA HIS A 245 -17.01 -0.82 -2.58
C HIS A 245 -16.51 -0.74 -4.03
N TYR A 246 -15.32 -1.24 -4.35
CA TYR A 246 -14.74 -1.18 -5.71
C TYR A 246 -15.65 -1.79 -6.80
N GLN A 247 -16.46 -2.79 -6.47
CA GLN A 247 -17.45 -3.36 -7.39
C GLN A 247 -18.51 -2.35 -7.84
N GLN A 248 -18.89 -1.40 -6.98
CA GLN A 248 -19.81 -0.32 -7.35
C GLN A 248 -19.18 0.61 -8.39
N CYS A 249 -17.87 0.85 -8.30
CA CYS A 249 -17.13 1.61 -9.31
C CYS A 249 -17.13 0.88 -10.64
N GLN A 250 -16.84 -0.43 -10.66
CA GLN A 250 -16.90 -1.22 -11.89
C GLN A 250 -18.28 -1.19 -12.55
N GLN A 251 -19.36 -1.29 -11.76
CA GLN A 251 -20.72 -1.23 -12.28
C GLN A 251 -21.08 0.14 -12.86
N LYS A 252 -20.72 1.23 -12.17
CA LYS A 252 -21.06 2.60 -12.59
C LYS A 252 -20.14 3.14 -13.69
N LEU A 253 -18.89 2.69 -13.72
CA LEU A 253 -17.83 3.10 -14.64
C LEU A 253 -17.47 1.96 -15.60
N TRP A 254 -18.46 1.14 -16.00
CA TRP A 254 -18.27 -0.05 -16.84
C TRP A 254 -17.59 0.25 -18.19
N PHE A 255 -17.70 1.49 -18.66
CA PHE A 255 -17.10 1.96 -19.91
C PHE A 255 -15.63 2.38 -19.78
N ALA A 256 -15.13 2.60 -18.56
CA ALA A 256 -13.81 3.22 -18.33
C ALA A 256 -12.66 2.46 -19.00
N ALA A 257 -12.72 1.13 -19.04
CA ALA A 257 -11.66 0.30 -19.62
C ALA A 257 -11.36 0.60 -21.10
N SER A 258 -12.32 1.15 -21.83
CA SER A 258 -12.16 1.50 -23.26
C SER A 258 -11.82 2.97 -23.48
N HIS A 259 -11.88 3.81 -22.45
CA HIS A 259 -11.83 5.27 -22.58
C HIS A 259 -10.71 5.91 -21.76
N TRP A 260 -10.32 5.32 -20.64
CA TRP A 260 -9.51 5.95 -19.61
C TRP A 260 -8.27 5.12 -19.24
N GLY A 261 -7.22 5.82 -18.83
CA GLY A 261 -6.12 5.25 -18.04
C GLY A 261 -6.57 4.91 -16.62
N GLU A 262 -5.73 4.17 -15.91
CA GLU A 262 -6.00 3.69 -14.55
C GLU A 262 -6.20 4.82 -13.55
N ASP A 263 -5.41 5.88 -13.69
CA ASP A 263 -5.36 7.02 -12.79
C ASP A 263 -6.67 7.81 -12.82
N MET A 264 -7.21 8.03 -14.01
CA MET A 264 -8.52 8.62 -14.22
C MET A 264 -9.63 7.70 -13.69
N TYR A 265 -9.54 6.37 -13.88
CA TYR A 265 -10.50 5.44 -13.28
C TYR A 265 -10.50 5.55 -11.75
N MET A 266 -9.32 5.57 -11.12
CA MET A 266 -9.19 5.71 -9.67
C MET A 266 -9.74 7.04 -9.17
N ASP A 267 -9.40 8.15 -9.82
CA ASP A 267 -9.90 9.49 -9.49
C ASP A 267 -11.44 9.57 -9.58
N GLN A 268 -12.03 9.05 -10.67
CA GLN A 268 -13.49 9.05 -10.85
C GLN A 268 -14.19 8.10 -9.87
N CYS A 269 -13.63 6.92 -9.60
CA CYS A 269 -14.18 5.98 -8.62
C CYS A 269 -14.20 6.60 -7.22
N LEU A 270 -13.05 7.05 -6.73
CA LEU A 270 -12.92 7.57 -5.37
C LEU A 270 -13.75 8.84 -5.18
N GLN A 271 -13.64 9.81 -6.09
CA GLN A 271 -14.34 11.08 -5.94
C GLN A 271 -15.83 10.98 -6.25
N LYS A 272 -16.20 10.46 -7.43
CA LYS A 272 -17.58 10.56 -7.93
C LYS A 272 -18.46 9.47 -7.38
N VAL A 273 -17.95 8.24 -7.26
CA VAL A 273 -18.73 7.08 -6.84
C VAL A 273 -18.69 6.90 -5.33
N LEU A 274 -17.50 6.87 -4.73
CA LEU A 274 -17.30 6.52 -3.32
C LEU A 274 -17.27 7.72 -2.37
N LYS A 275 -17.22 8.94 -2.90
CA LYS A 275 -17.20 10.19 -2.13
C LYS A 275 -16.02 10.29 -1.15
N VAL A 276 -14.89 9.69 -1.52
CA VAL A 276 -13.60 9.90 -0.85
C VAL A 276 -13.15 11.34 -1.08
N LYS A 277 -12.57 11.96 -0.06
CA LYS A 277 -12.05 13.32 -0.15
C LYS A 277 -10.87 13.35 -1.13
N ARG A 278 -10.91 14.28 -2.08
CA ARG A 278 -9.80 14.56 -2.99
C ARG A 278 -9.14 15.85 -2.55
N ASP A 279 -7.87 15.78 -2.17
CA ASP A 279 -7.07 16.96 -1.82
C ASP A 279 -6.01 17.21 -2.89
N ASP A 280 -5.87 18.45 -3.33
CA ASP A 280 -4.84 18.82 -4.30
C ASP A 280 -3.48 19.03 -3.61
N GLU A 281 -2.45 18.31 -4.10
CA GLU A 281 -1.05 18.47 -3.67
C GLU A 281 -0.14 18.38 -4.91
N PHE A 282 -0.06 19.49 -5.65
CA PHE A 282 0.64 19.52 -6.95
C PHE A 282 2.16 19.51 -6.82
N SER A 283 2.70 19.55 -5.60
CA SER A 283 4.14 19.39 -5.37
C SER A 283 4.58 17.92 -5.35
N LEU A 284 3.65 16.97 -5.41
CA LEU A 284 3.99 15.54 -5.42
C LEU A 284 4.76 15.12 -6.68
N ILE A 285 4.43 15.67 -7.85
CA ILE A 285 5.00 15.20 -9.11
C ILE A 285 5.66 16.33 -9.89
N CYS A 286 6.79 16.01 -10.50
CA CYS A 286 7.40 16.79 -11.57
C CYS A 286 7.69 15.84 -12.72
N GLU A 287 6.92 15.95 -13.80
CA GLU A 287 7.01 15.05 -14.94
C GLU A 287 6.73 15.75 -16.28
N ASP A 288 6.85 14.98 -17.36
CA ASP A 288 6.62 15.42 -18.74
C ASP A 288 5.15 15.70 -19.10
N HIS A 289 4.19 15.16 -18.35
CA HIS A 289 2.75 15.35 -18.60
C HIS A 289 2.04 16.28 -17.61
N CYS A 290 2.75 16.84 -16.62
CA CYS A 290 2.20 17.79 -15.64
C CYS A 290 3.00 19.10 -15.55
N ASP A 291 3.26 19.74 -16.70
CA ASP A 291 3.90 21.07 -16.80
C ASP A 291 5.24 21.23 -16.06
N CYS A 292 6.05 20.16 -15.96
CA CYS A 292 7.39 20.22 -15.39
C CYS A 292 8.48 19.87 -16.42
N PRO A 293 8.76 20.76 -17.40
CA PRO A 293 9.70 20.46 -18.49
C PRO A 293 11.14 20.16 -18.02
N THR A 294 11.48 20.56 -16.80
CA THR A 294 12.80 20.36 -16.19
C THR A 294 12.87 19.09 -15.31
N PHE A 295 11.90 18.18 -15.38
CA PHE A 295 11.87 16.98 -14.53
C PHE A 295 13.17 16.16 -14.56
N ARG A 296 13.85 16.10 -15.72
CA ARG A 296 15.13 15.39 -15.88
C ARG A 296 16.27 15.95 -15.02
N ALA A 297 16.16 17.19 -14.56
CA ALA A 297 17.18 17.82 -13.72
C ALA A 297 17.09 17.36 -12.26
N CYS A 298 15.91 16.90 -11.80
CA CYS A 298 15.66 16.43 -10.43
C CYS A 298 16.11 17.40 -9.33
N ASN A 299 16.11 18.70 -9.64
CA ASN A 299 16.65 19.77 -8.81
C ASN A 299 15.56 20.61 -8.12
N THR A 300 14.32 20.10 -8.07
CA THR A 300 13.20 20.70 -7.36
C THR A 300 12.89 19.92 -6.08
N GLY A 301 11.99 20.46 -5.25
CA GLY A 301 11.50 19.79 -4.04
C GLY A 301 10.45 18.71 -4.29
N ALA A 302 10.15 18.34 -5.55
CA ALA A 302 9.09 17.39 -5.85
C ALA A 302 9.30 16.03 -5.18
N VAL A 303 8.21 15.36 -4.83
CA VAL A 303 8.23 14.03 -4.19
C VAL A 303 8.57 12.92 -5.20
N THR A 304 8.22 13.12 -6.47
CA THR A 304 8.41 12.15 -7.54
C THR A 304 8.83 12.83 -8.84
N PHE A 305 9.83 12.28 -9.53
CA PHE A 305 10.16 12.64 -10.90
C PHE A 305 9.95 11.46 -11.85
N HIS A 306 9.36 11.72 -13.01
CA HIS A 306 8.99 10.67 -13.96
C HIS A 306 9.05 11.21 -15.40
N PRO A 307 9.43 10.40 -16.43
CA PRO A 307 9.93 9.01 -16.36
C PRO A 307 11.46 8.85 -16.38
N PHE A 308 11.98 7.77 -15.75
CA PHE A 308 13.39 7.37 -15.75
C PHE A 308 13.61 5.88 -16.05
N LYS A 309 13.62 5.53 -17.34
CA LYS A 309 13.65 4.15 -17.85
C LYS A 309 15.00 3.42 -17.76
N THR A 310 16.05 4.07 -17.26
CA THR A 310 17.40 3.48 -17.18
C THR A 310 17.95 3.62 -15.77
N GLN A 311 18.69 2.62 -15.30
CA GLN A 311 19.32 2.66 -13.97
C GLN A 311 20.26 3.86 -13.82
N ALA A 312 21.01 4.20 -14.88
CA ALA A 312 21.92 5.35 -14.88
C ALA A 312 21.15 6.69 -14.72
N GLY A 313 20.09 6.90 -15.50
CA GLY A 313 19.26 8.10 -15.38
C GLY A 313 18.57 8.21 -14.03
N TYR A 314 18.07 7.08 -13.50
CA TYR A 314 17.44 7.00 -12.18
C TYR A 314 18.43 7.38 -11.05
N ARG A 315 19.63 6.78 -11.06
CA ARG A 315 20.69 7.10 -10.08
C ARG A 315 21.14 8.54 -10.19
N GLN A 316 21.26 9.07 -11.41
CA GLN A 316 21.61 10.48 -11.62
C GLN A 316 20.53 11.41 -11.05
N CYS A 317 19.25 11.10 -11.26
CA CYS A 317 18.14 11.87 -10.69
C CYS A 317 18.17 11.89 -9.17
N MET A 318 18.34 10.73 -8.53
CA MET A 318 18.51 10.59 -7.08
C MET A 318 19.69 11.43 -6.56
N ALA A 319 20.84 11.37 -7.24
CA ALA A 319 22.02 12.15 -6.87
C ALA A 319 21.78 13.66 -7.00
N SER A 320 21.19 14.12 -8.11
CA SER A 320 20.83 15.54 -8.32
C SER A 320 19.82 16.04 -7.28
N ALA A 321 18.95 15.17 -6.79
CA ALA A 321 17.99 15.44 -5.73
C ALA A 321 18.60 15.41 -4.31
N GLY A 322 19.91 15.19 -4.19
CA GLY A 322 20.65 15.22 -2.93
C GLY A 322 20.78 13.88 -2.20
N VAL A 323 20.42 12.75 -2.84
CA VAL A 323 20.59 11.42 -2.23
C VAL A 323 22.03 10.94 -2.43
N ALA A 324 22.70 10.61 -1.32
CA ALA A 324 24.00 9.96 -1.34
C ALA A 324 23.83 8.47 -1.69
N LEU A 325 24.20 8.09 -2.91
CA LEU A 325 24.19 6.69 -3.34
C LEU A 325 25.56 6.05 -3.09
N PRO A 326 25.60 4.76 -2.70
CA PRO A 326 26.83 3.96 -2.76
C PRO A 326 27.41 4.00 -4.17
N ALA A 327 28.74 4.03 -4.28
CA ALA A 327 29.46 4.01 -5.57
C ALA A 327 29.09 2.77 -6.40
#